data_AF-A0AA38PNC6-F1
#
_entry.id   AF-A0AA38PNC6-F1
#
_cell.length_a   1.000
_cell.length_b   1.000
_cell.length_c   1.000
_cell.angle_alpha   90.00
_cell.angle_beta   90.00
_cell.angle_gamma   90.00
#
_symmetry.space_group_name_H-M   'P 1'
#
loop_
_entity.id
_entity.type
_entity.pdbx_description
1 polymer ?
#
loop_
_entity_poly.entity_id
_entity_poly.type
_entity_poly.pdbx_seq_one_letter_code
_entity_poly.pdbx_strand_id
1 'polypeptide(L)'
;WIWWSIINPTWRERDNSTGCLIINKNDCGDWSNLIRPGQCGILTVLLCLFWWYKCLPAPSQDWNSALQDVSWVVNELVTATK
;
A
#
# COMPACT_ATOMS: atom_id res chain seq x y z
N TRP A 1 -6.34 -1.77 8.02
CA TRP A 1 -6.53 -1.27 6.63
C TRP A 1 -6.65 -2.41 5.60
N ILE A 2 -7.54 -3.37 5.82
CA ILE A 2 -7.59 -4.63 5.04
C ILE A 2 -7.72 -4.41 3.52
N TRP A 3 -8.38 -3.32 3.10
CA TRP A 3 -8.55 -2.96 1.69
C TRP A 3 -7.20 -2.82 0.95
N TRP A 4 -6.19 -2.19 1.56
CA TRP A 4 -4.88 -2.02 0.93
C TRP A 4 -4.17 -3.37 0.85
N SER A 5 -4.30 -4.22 1.89
CA SER A 5 -3.80 -5.59 1.81
C SER A 5 -4.40 -6.36 0.64
N ILE A 6 -5.71 -6.30 0.41
CA ILE A 6 -6.38 -7.09 -0.64
C ILE A 6 -5.81 -6.82 -2.04
N ILE A 7 -5.47 -5.58 -2.35
CA ILE A 7 -4.99 -5.20 -3.69
C ILE A 7 -3.49 -5.44 -3.89
N ASN A 8 -2.76 -5.78 -2.83
CA ASN A 8 -1.33 -6.07 -2.91
C ASN A 8 -1.06 -7.47 -3.47
N PRO A 9 0.08 -7.66 -4.15
CA PRO A 9 0.49 -8.96 -4.66
C PRO A 9 0.53 -10.06 -3.59
N THR A 10 0.28 -11.30 -3.99
CA THR A 10 0.22 -12.46 -3.10
C THR A 10 1.55 -12.84 -2.48
N TRP A 11 2.67 -12.37 -3.04
CA TRP A 11 4.01 -12.60 -2.51
C TRP A 11 4.32 -11.78 -1.26
N ARG A 12 3.51 -10.75 -0.95
CA ARG A 12 3.68 -9.93 0.26
C ARG A 12 3.16 -10.66 1.49
N GLU A 13 3.98 -10.66 2.53
CA GLU A 13 3.62 -11.29 3.80
C GLU A 13 2.49 -10.54 4.51
N ARG A 14 1.61 -11.29 5.15
CA ARG A 14 0.47 -10.78 5.92
C ARG A 14 0.53 -11.30 7.33
N ASP A 15 0.15 -10.44 8.26
CA ASP A 15 -0.07 -10.87 9.63
C ASP A 15 -1.29 -11.79 9.70
N ASN A 16 -1.08 -13.01 10.21
CA ASN A 16 -2.11 -14.06 10.25
C ASN A 16 -3.30 -13.70 11.14
N SER A 17 -3.13 -12.79 12.10
CA SER A 17 -4.19 -12.40 13.04
C SER A 17 -5.06 -11.25 12.54
N THR A 18 -4.48 -10.33 11.76
CA THR A 18 -5.12 -9.09 11.31
C THR A 18 -5.37 -9.03 9.81
N GLY A 19 -4.70 -9.87 9.01
CA GLY A 19 -4.72 -9.83 7.55
C GLY A 19 -4.08 -8.57 6.94
N CYS A 20 -3.43 -7.73 7.76
CA CYS A 20 -2.68 -6.55 7.32
C CYS A 20 -1.33 -6.97 6.76
N LEU A 21 -0.77 -6.21 5.81
CA LEU A 21 0.57 -6.54 5.31
C LEU A 21 1.61 -6.27 6.39
N ILE A 22 2.62 -7.12 6.42
CA ILE A 22 3.82 -6.89 7.21
C ILE A 22 4.74 -6.01 6.35
N ILE A 23 5.22 -4.90 6.92
CA ILE A 23 6.19 -4.03 6.24
C ILE A 23 7.53 -4.74 6.25
N ASN A 24 7.79 -5.56 5.23
CA ASN A 24 9.07 -6.24 5.04
C ASN A 24 9.81 -5.61 3.86
N LYS A 25 10.90 -4.89 4.16
CA LYS A 25 11.69 -4.15 3.17
C LYS A 25 12.60 -5.03 2.30
N ASN A 26 12.66 -6.33 2.59
CA ASN A 26 13.47 -7.29 1.84
C ASN A 26 12.66 -8.08 0.80
N ASP A 27 11.37 -7.77 0.63
CA ASP A 27 10.54 -8.48 -0.32
C ASP A 27 10.83 -8.02 -1.75
N CYS A 28 11.56 -8.84 -2.50
CA CYS A 28 11.85 -8.61 -3.92
C CYS A 28 10.84 -9.37 -4.79
N GLY A 29 9.66 -8.80 -4.98
CA GLY A 29 8.61 -9.38 -5.83
C GLY A 29 8.23 -8.53 -7.03
N ASP A 30 7.46 -9.12 -7.94
CA ASP A 30 6.98 -8.43 -9.13
C ASP A 30 5.84 -7.45 -8.78
N TRP A 31 6.09 -6.16 -9.04
CA TRP A 31 5.15 -5.06 -8.84
C TRP A 31 4.25 -4.79 -10.05
N SER A 32 4.37 -5.55 -11.14
CA SER A 32 3.62 -5.35 -12.39
C SER A 32 2.11 -5.19 -12.22
N ASN A 33 1.53 -5.84 -11.20
CA ASN A 33 0.11 -5.74 -10.87
C ASN A 33 -0.31 -4.33 -10.39
N LEU A 34 0.61 -3.56 -9.81
CA LEU A 34 0.39 -2.17 -9.40
C LEU A 34 0.79 -1.15 -10.47
N ILE A 35 1.55 -1.57 -11.49
CA ILE A 35 2.01 -0.74 -12.62
C ILE A 35 0.93 -0.59 -13.71
N ARG A 36 -0.15 -1.38 -13.67
CA ARG A 36 -1.20 -1.32 -14.70
C ARG A 36 -1.83 0.09 -14.74
N PRO A 37 -1.81 0.80 -15.89
CA PRO A 37 -2.54 2.05 -16.04
C PRO A 37 -4.04 1.77 -15.93
N GLY A 38 -4.72 2.37 -14.94
CA GLY A 38 -6.16 2.19 -14.75
C GLY A 38 -6.67 2.39 -13.32
N GLN A 39 -7.90 1.93 -13.07
CA GLN A 39 -8.68 2.18 -11.85
C GLN A 39 -8.05 1.63 -10.55
N CYS A 40 -7.08 0.72 -10.64
CA CYS A 40 -6.38 0.12 -9.50
C CYS A 40 -4.92 0.59 -9.33
N GLY A 41 -4.51 1.65 -10.04
CA GLY A 41 -3.15 2.17 -9.97
C GLY A 41 -2.83 2.87 -8.64
N ILE A 42 -1.55 3.03 -8.35
CA ILE A 42 -1.04 3.65 -7.11
C ILE A 42 -1.60 5.06 -6.85
N LEU A 43 -1.99 5.80 -7.89
CA LEU A 43 -2.64 7.11 -7.76
C LEU A 43 -4.01 7.03 -7.07
N THR A 44 -4.82 6.01 -7.40
CA THR A 44 -6.11 5.77 -6.74
C THR A 44 -5.90 5.47 -5.26
N VAL A 45 -4.86 4.71 -4.92
CA VAL A 45 -4.50 4.37 -3.53
C VAL A 45 -4.14 5.62 -2.73
N LEU A 46 -3.35 6.52 -3.31
CA LEU A 46 -3.02 7.81 -2.69
C LEU A 46 -4.28 8.69 -2.47
N LEU A 47 -5.21 8.70 -3.44
CA LEU A 47 -6.47 9.42 -3.31
C LEU A 47 -7.34 8.84 -2.18
N CYS A 48 -7.41 7.51 -2.06
CA CYS A 48 -8.10 6.84 -0.96
C CYS A 48 -7.49 7.20 0.41
N LEU A 49 -6.15 7.19 0.53
CA LEU A 49 -5.46 7.59 1.76
C LEU A 49 -5.74 9.06 2.13
N PHE A 50 -5.76 9.95 1.14
CA PHE A 50 -6.08 11.36 1.33
C PHE A 50 -7.50 11.55 1.88
N TRP A 51 -8.50 10.92 1.26
CA TRP A 51 -9.88 11.03 1.74
C TRP A 51 -10.09 10.35 3.09
N TRP A 52 -9.43 9.21 3.33
CA TRP A 52 -9.45 8.58 4.64
C TRP A 52 -8.89 9.54 5.71
N TYR A 53 -7.77 10.20 5.45
CA TYR A 53 -7.21 11.21 6.36
C TYR A 53 -8.21 12.34 6.66
N LYS A 54 -8.88 12.86 5.63
CA LYS A 54 -9.86 13.94 5.78
C LYS A 54 -11.07 13.58 6.63
N CYS A 55 -11.43 12.30 6.69
CA CYS A 55 -12.53 11.80 7.52
C CYS A 55 -12.10 11.51 8.98
N LEU A 56 -10.81 11.56 9.30
CA LEU A 56 -10.32 11.30 10.65
C LEU A 56 -10.29 12.59 11.48
N PRO A 57 -10.73 12.55 12.75
CA PRO A 57 -10.56 13.68 13.67
C PRO A 57 -9.09 13.92 14.04
N ALA A 58 -8.26 12.89 13.97
CA ALA A 58 -6.80 12.93 14.13
C ALA A 58 -6.17 11.72 13.42
N PRO A 59 -4.89 11.77 13.00
CA PRO A 59 -4.21 10.65 12.37
C PRO A 59 -4.24 9.41 13.27
N SER A 60 -4.77 8.30 12.77
CA SER A 60 -4.78 7.03 13.50
C SER A 60 -3.52 6.21 13.22
N GLN A 61 -3.20 5.27 14.12
CA GLN A 61 -2.11 4.32 13.90
C GLN A 61 -2.32 3.51 12.61
N ASP A 62 -3.55 3.07 12.34
CA ASP A 62 -3.89 2.35 11.12
C ASP A 62 -3.61 3.15 9.85
N TRP A 63 -3.97 4.44 9.86
CA TRP A 63 -3.75 5.31 8.71
C TRP A 63 -2.24 5.56 8.51
N ASN A 64 -1.50 5.80 9.59
CA ASN A 64 -0.05 5.98 9.52
C ASN A 64 0.67 4.73 8.99
N SER A 65 0.28 3.54 9.47
CA SER A 65 0.85 2.27 8.99
C SER A 65 0.57 2.06 7.50
N ALA A 66 -0.66 2.33 7.04
CA ALA A 66 -1.01 2.25 5.63
C ALA A 66 -0.22 3.25 4.77
N LEU A 67 -0.04 4.49 5.24
CA LEU A 67 0.73 5.50 4.53
C LEU A 67 2.21 5.11 4.41
N GLN A 68 2.81 4.61 5.49
CA GLN A 68 4.21 4.18 5.49
C GLN A 68 4.43 3.05 4.47
N ASP A 69 3.53 2.08 4.44
CA ASP A 69 3.59 0.95 3.51
C ASP A 69 3.46 1.41 2.05
N VAL A 70 2.42 2.22 1.74
CA VAL A 70 2.22 2.77 0.39
C VAL A 70 3.40 3.64 -0.05
N SER A 71 4.00 4.42 0.86
CA SER A 71 5.17 5.25 0.56
C SER A 71 6.38 4.41 0.16
N TRP A 72 6.60 3.27 0.83
CA TRP A 72 7.63 2.31 0.44
C TRP A 72 7.35 1.73 -0.95
N VAL A 73 6.13 1.27 -1.22
CA VAL A 73 5.74 0.74 -2.55
C VAL A 73 5.95 1.77 -3.66
N VAL A 74 5.58 3.04 -3.45
CA VAL A 74 5.83 4.12 -4.41
C VAL A 74 7.33 4.27 -4.69
N ASN A 75 8.18 4.20 -3.67
CA ASN A 75 9.62 4.29 -3.84
C ASN A 75 10.20 3.12 -4.66
N GLU A 76 9.72 1.89 -4.42
CA GLU A 76 10.09 0.71 -5.20
C GLU A 76 9.67 0.86 -6.68
N LEU A 77 8.43 1.31 -6.92
CA LEU A 77 7.91 1.54 -8.28
C LEU A 77 8.72 2.60 -9.03
N VAL A 78 9.07 3.72 -8.38
CA VAL A 78 9.89 4.78 -8.97
C VAL A 78 11.30 4.26 -9.29
N THR A 79 11.87 3.42 -8.43
CA THR A 79 13.19 2.83 -8.64
C THR A 79 13.19 1.83 -9.79
N ALA A 80 12.14 1.02 -9.92
CA ALA A 80 11.97 0.05 -11.00
C ALA A 80 11.71 0.68 -12.38
N THR A 81 11.33 1.96 -12.43
CA THR A 81 11.04 2.68 -13.69
C THR A 81 12.23 3.51 -14.19
N LYS A 82 13.38 3.48 -13.50
CA LYS A 82 14.64 4.11 -13.94
C LYS A 82 15.51 3.13 -14.71
#